data_AF-A0A933TXH7-F1
#
_entry.id   AF-A0A933TXH7-F1
#
_cell.length_a   1.000
_cell.length_b   1.000
_cell.length_c   1.000
_cell.angle_alpha   90.00
_cell.angle_beta   90.00
_cell.angle_gamma   90.00
#
_symmetry.space_group_name_H-M   'P 1'
#
loop_
_entity.id
_entity.type
_entity.pdbx_description
1 polymer ?
#
loop_
_entity_poly.entity_id
_entity_poly.type
_entity_poly.pdbx_seq_one_letter_code
_entity_poly.pdbx_strand_id
1 'polypeptide(L)'
;MKNGGLGGANTLTGLNFEKKVDFQKLLGKIPGYEIRKISGRAGMEVFFENDLVAMCFRKHDFYKFLSESGIYWKSLISKKLLPDDALLVIVRETLFIIEVKYQQVAGSVDEKLQTCDFKRKQYLKLVSSLNLKVEYVYVLNDWFNKPEYKDVLDYIHSVNCHYRFNELPLSWLGLPVKKV
;
A
#
# COMPACT_ATOMS: atom_id res chain seq x y z
N MET A 1 -34.39 -7.33 -0.76
CA MET A 1 -34.07 -8.30 0.30
C MET A 1 -32.91 -7.74 1.11
N LYS A 2 -33.13 -7.55 2.42
CA LYS A 2 -32.10 -7.11 3.37
C LYS A 2 -31.26 -8.34 3.75
N ASN A 3 -29.96 -8.33 3.47
CA ASN A 3 -29.04 -9.29 4.05
C ASN A 3 -28.22 -8.58 5.12
N GLY A 4 -28.61 -8.82 6.37
CA GLY A 4 -27.82 -8.47 7.54
C GLY A 4 -26.59 -9.38 7.63
N GLY A 5 -25.43 -8.75 7.75
CA GLY A 5 -24.24 -9.33 8.35
C GLY A 5 -24.02 -8.65 9.69
N LEU A 6 -24.33 -9.35 10.78
CA LEU A 6 -23.88 -9.02 12.13
C LEU A 6 -22.46 -9.59 12.26
N GLY A 7 -21.44 -8.74 12.39
CA GLY A 7 -20.08 -9.20 12.66
C GLY A 7 -18.99 -8.24 12.20
N GLY A 8 -18.70 -7.25 13.02
CA GLY A 8 -17.57 -6.34 12.82
C GLY A 8 -17.52 -5.34 13.95
N ALA A 9 -17.02 -5.79 15.11
CA ALA A 9 -16.78 -4.93 16.26
C ALA A 9 -15.97 -3.70 15.83
N ASN A 10 -16.49 -2.50 16.11
CA ASN A 10 -15.78 -1.20 16.14
C ASN A 10 -14.43 -1.15 15.40
N THR A 11 -14.44 -1.03 14.06
CA THR A 11 -13.23 -0.81 13.27
C THR A 11 -12.73 0.63 13.39
N LEU A 12 -12.21 0.98 14.56
CA LEU A 12 -11.49 2.24 14.82
C LEU A 12 -10.03 2.21 14.31
N THR A 13 -9.54 1.08 13.77
CA THR A 13 -8.10 0.84 13.59
C THR A 13 -7.63 0.40 12.18
N GLY A 14 -8.50 0.41 11.17
CA GLY A 14 -8.19 -0.05 9.80
C GLY A 14 -8.63 0.92 8.70
N LEU A 15 -7.90 0.92 7.57
CA LEU A 15 -8.24 1.73 6.38
C LEU A 15 -9.20 0.94 5.48
N ASN A 16 -10.47 1.35 5.37
CA ASN A 16 -11.49 0.69 4.56
C ASN A 16 -11.55 1.22 3.11
N PHE A 17 -11.47 0.32 2.13
CA PHE A 17 -11.45 0.57 0.69
C PHE A 17 -12.70 0.00 0.02
N GLU A 18 -13.83 0.71 0.15
CA GLU A 18 -15.09 0.30 -0.52
C GLU A 18 -15.04 0.43 -2.05
N LYS A 19 -14.13 1.28 -2.57
CA LYS A 19 -13.86 1.55 -4.00
C LYS A 19 -12.37 1.86 -4.19
N LYS A 20 -11.96 2.37 -5.35
CA LYS A 20 -10.65 3.03 -5.56
C LYS A 20 -10.60 4.35 -4.76
N VAL A 21 -10.65 4.23 -3.44
CA VAL A 21 -10.55 5.31 -2.47
C VAL A 21 -9.08 5.65 -2.28
N ASP A 22 -8.84 6.93 -2.10
CA ASP A 22 -7.55 7.56 -1.91
C ASP A 22 -6.97 7.18 -0.51
N PHE A 23 -5.91 6.37 -0.47
CA PHE A 23 -5.23 5.93 0.76
C PHE A 23 -4.90 7.09 1.71
N GLN A 24 -4.33 8.17 1.18
CA GLN A 24 -3.97 9.36 1.95
C GLN A 24 -5.22 10.01 2.57
N LYS A 25 -6.32 10.16 1.81
CA LYS A 25 -7.58 10.67 2.37
C LYS A 25 -8.15 9.78 3.48
N LEU A 26 -7.98 8.46 3.39
CA LEU A 26 -8.42 7.55 4.46
C LEU A 26 -7.58 7.77 5.72
N LEU A 27 -6.25 7.85 5.58
CA LEU A 27 -5.34 8.05 6.69
C LEU A 27 -5.56 9.39 7.39
N GLY A 28 -5.77 10.46 6.63
CA GLY A 28 -6.04 11.80 7.18
C GLY A 28 -7.39 11.97 7.89
N LYS A 29 -8.28 10.97 7.80
CA LYS A 29 -9.54 10.95 8.58
C LYS A 29 -9.38 10.32 9.96
N ILE A 30 -8.26 9.65 10.22
CA ILE A 30 -8.04 8.94 11.48
C ILE A 30 -7.57 9.95 12.54
N PRO A 31 -8.24 10.03 13.70
CA PRO A 31 -7.84 10.96 14.76
C PRO A 31 -6.38 10.81 15.16
N GLY A 32 -5.69 11.95 15.30
CA GLY A 32 -4.26 12.02 15.63
C GLY A 32 -3.35 12.07 14.40
N TYR A 33 -3.83 11.66 13.22
CA TYR A 33 -3.06 11.78 11.99
C TYR A 33 -3.23 13.15 11.32
N GLU A 34 -2.14 13.62 10.73
CA GLU A 34 -2.14 14.79 9.86
C GLU A 34 -1.29 14.51 8.62
N ILE A 35 -1.75 14.95 7.45
CA ILE A 35 -1.04 14.78 6.19
C ILE A 35 -0.68 16.14 5.63
N ARG A 36 0.62 16.38 5.42
CA ARG A 36 1.15 17.67 4.99
C ARG A 36 1.90 17.53 3.66
N LYS A 37 1.67 18.48 2.74
CA LYS A 37 2.54 18.67 1.58
C LYS A 37 3.62 19.66 1.94
N ILE A 38 4.88 19.24 1.93
CA ILE A 38 6.01 20.15 2.13
C ILE A 38 6.54 20.59 0.77
N SER A 39 6.63 21.91 0.57
CA SER A 39 7.17 22.48 -0.68
C SER A 39 8.59 21.99 -0.90
N GLY A 40 8.92 21.64 -2.14
CA GLY A 40 10.24 21.13 -2.51
C GLY A 40 10.46 19.64 -2.24
N ARG A 41 9.70 18.98 -1.35
CA ARG A 41 9.86 17.54 -1.03
C ARG A 41 8.92 16.64 -1.86
N ALA A 42 9.31 15.39 -2.06
CA ALA A 42 8.49 14.40 -2.76
C ALA A 42 7.36 13.86 -1.87
N GLY A 43 6.21 13.59 -2.48
CA GLY A 43 5.10 12.94 -1.75
C GLY A 43 4.45 13.82 -0.69
N MET A 44 3.75 13.18 0.25
CA MET A 44 3.10 13.78 1.40
C MET A 44 3.73 13.22 2.68
N GLU A 45 3.95 14.06 3.67
CA GLU A 45 4.41 13.65 4.99
C GLU A 45 3.22 13.30 5.88
N VAL A 46 3.35 12.20 6.62
CA VAL A 46 2.33 11.68 7.52
C VAL A 46 2.82 11.85 8.95
N PHE A 47 2.08 12.64 9.72
CA PHE A 47 2.33 12.88 11.12
C PHE A 47 1.31 12.13 11.97
N PHE A 48 1.72 11.65 13.13
CA PHE A 48 0.83 11.19 14.20
C PHE A 48 1.20 11.94 15.47
N GLU A 49 0.26 12.69 16.05
CA GLU A 49 0.49 13.50 17.26
C GLU A 49 1.73 14.42 17.16
N ASN A 50 1.96 15.00 15.96
CA ASN A 50 3.09 15.86 15.56
C ASN A 50 4.42 15.14 15.26
N ASP A 51 4.51 13.83 15.46
CA ASP A 51 5.69 13.05 15.06
C ASP A 51 5.58 12.59 13.62
N LEU A 52 6.65 12.77 12.83
CA LEU A 52 6.70 12.25 11.46
C LEU A 52 6.85 10.74 11.49
N VAL A 53 5.81 10.02 11.07
CA VAL A 53 5.77 8.54 11.16
C VAL A 53 5.94 7.86 9.81
N ALA A 54 5.55 8.53 8.72
CA ALA A 54 5.65 7.97 7.38
C ALA A 54 5.68 9.03 6.27
N MET A 55 6.00 8.60 5.06
CA MET A 55 5.85 9.38 3.83
C MET A 55 5.00 8.60 2.82
N CYS A 56 4.02 9.27 2.21
CA CYS A 56 3.20 8.72 1.14
C CYS A 56 3.65 9.23 -0.23
N PHE A 57 3.81 8.33 -1.19
CA PHE A 57 4.15 8.66 -2.57
C PHE A 57 3.11 8.10 -3.53
N ARG A 58 2.70 8.92 -4.49
CA ARG A 58 1.81 8.49 -5.59
C ARG A 58 2.45 8.65 -6.92
N LYS A 59 2.33 7.63 -7.77
CA LYS A 59 2.71 7.69 -9.18
C LYS A 59 4.12 8.31 -9.36
N HIS A 60 4.19 9.57 -9.76
CA HIS A 60 5.43 10.28 -10.05
C HIS A 60 6.17 10.76 -8.79
N ASP A 61 5.48 10.97 -7.66
CA ASP A 61 6.12 11.37 -6.40
C ASP A 61 7.18 10.36 -5.96
N PHE A 62 6.95 9.07 -6.17
CA PHE A 62 7.94 8.04 -5.80
C PHE A 62 9.25 8.23 -6.56
N TYR A 63 9.19 8.61 -7.84
CA TYR A 63 10.40 8.87 -8.63
C TYR A 63 11.04 10.20 -8.30
N LYS A 64 10.26 11.18 -7.84
CA LYS A 64 10.82 12.40 -7.26
C LYS A 64 11.60 12.07 -5.99
N PHE A 65 11.06 11.21 -5.13
CA PHE A 65 11.75 10.72 -3.94
C PHE A 65 13.03 9.97 -4.28
N LEU A 66 13.01 9.08 -5.28
CA LEU A 66 14.24 8.41 -5.75
C LEU A 66 15.28 9.44 -6.21
N SER A 67 14.88 10.44 -7.01
CA SER A 67 15.78 11.49 -7.48
C SER A 67 16.35 12.33 -6.33
N GLU A 68 15.52 12.71 -5.35
CA GLU A 68 15.93 13.42 -4.14
C GLU A 68 16.92 12.59 -3.31
N SER A 69 16.79 11.26 -3.35
CA SER A 69 17.68 10.30 -2.69
C SER A 69 18.91 9.93 -3.53
N GLY A 70 19.17 10.63 -4.63
CA GLY A 70 20.33 10.39 -5.51
C GLY A 70 20.22 9.13 -6.38
N ILE A 71 19.03 8.56 -6.55
CA ILE A 71 18.81 7.31 -7.28
C ILE A 71 18.37 7.57 -8.72
N TYR A 72 19.22 7.16 -9.66
CA TYR A 72 18.91 7.17 -11.08
C TYR A 72 18.21 5.88 -11.53
N TRP A 73 16.88 5.83 -11.42
CA TRP A 73 16.10 4.60 -11.66
C TRP A 73 16.33 3.93 -13.02
N LYS A 74 16.68 4.70 -14.07
CA LYS A 74 16.87 4.18 -15.44
C LYS A 74 18.09 3.25 -15.57
N SER A 75 19.07 3.33 -14.67
CA SER A 75 20.17 2.36 -14.63
C SER A 75 19.80 1.08 -13.88
N LEU A 76 18.70 1.10 -13.10
CA LEU A 76 18.30 -0.01 -12.25
C LEU A 76 17.23 -0.88 -12.91
N ILE A 77 16.22 -0.29 -13.54
CA ILE A 77 15.13 -1.03 -14.18
C ILE A 77 14.81 -0.48 -15.57
N SER A 78 14.30 -1.36 -16.44
CA SER A 78 14.05 -1.04 -17.85
C SER A 78 12.72 -0.35 -18.11
N LYS A 79 11.79 -0.35 -17.15
CA LYS A 79 10.45 0.27 -17.31
C LYS A 79 9.95 0.84 -15.99
N LYS A 80 9.36 2.04 -16.08
CA LYS A 80 8.76 2.73 -14.95
C LYS A 80 7.55 1.96 -14.40
N LEU A 81 7.56 1.70 -13.10
CA LEU A 81 6.44 1.18 -12.32
C LEU A 81 5.78 2.30 -11.54
N LEU A 82 4.48 2.51 -11.69
CA LEU A 82 3.75 3.52 -10.93
C LEU A 82 2.86 2.80 -9.91
N PRO A 83 3.15 2.90 -8.60
CA PRO A 83 2.26 2.34 -7.60
C PRO A 83 0.97 3.17 -7.51
N ASP A 84 -0.14 2.53 -7.14
CA ASP A 84 -1.36 3.26 -6.76
C ASP A 84 -1.04 4.14 -5.54
N ASP A 85 -0.49 3.52 -4.49
CA ASP A 85 0.07 4.20 -3.32
C ASP A 85 1.37 3.50 -2.85
N ALA A 86 2.32 4.29 -2.36
CA ALA A 86 3.49 3.77 -1.67
C ALA A 86 3.66 4.51 -0.32
N LEU A 87 3.96 3.77 0.74
CA LEU A 87 4.09 4.28 2.09
C LEU A 87 5.45 3.88 2.66
N LEU A 88 6.33 4.84 2.88
CA LEU A 88 7.57 4.62 3.61
C LEU A 88 7.32 4.84 5.11
N VAL A 89 7.32 3.77 5.88
CA VAL A 89 7.18 3.83 7.35
C VAL A 89 8.56 3.95 7.96
N ILE A 90 8.84 5.11 8.55
CA ILE A 90 10.19 5.54 8.93
C ILE A 90 10.77 4.62 10.01
N VAL A 91 10.01 4.39 11.08
CA VAL A 91 10.45 3.55 12.21
C VAL A 91 10.69 2.07 11.85
N ARG A 92 10.17 1.62 10.71
CA ARG A 92 10.37 0.25 10.21
C ARG A 92 11.36 0.15 9.07
N GLU A 93 11.87 1.28 8.56
CA GLU A 93 12.70 1.34 7.35
C GLU A 93 12.08 0.52 6.19
N THR A 94 10.75 0.56 6.09
CA THR A 94 9.99 -0.32 5.20
C THR A 94 9.13 0.50 4.24
N LEU A 95 9.34 0.29 2.95
CA LEU A 95 8.50 0.80 1.87
C LEU A 95 7.39 -0.21 1.56
N PHE A 96 6.17 0.14 1.92
CA PHE A 96 4.97 -0.59 1.50
C PHE A 96 4.51 -0.12 0.13
N ILE A 97 4.39 -1.04 -0.82
CA ILE A 97 3.73 -0.81 -2.10
C ILE A 97 2.31 -1.33 -1.98
N ILE A 98 1.34 -0.43 -2.08
CA ILE A 98 -0.08 -0.73 -1.86
C ILE A 98 -0.78 -0.64 -3.20
N GLU A 99 -1.34 -1.75 -3.67
CA GLU A 99 -2.12 -1.79 -4.90
C GLU A 99 -3.54 -2.26 -4.66
N VAL A 100 -4.50 -1.38 -4.97
CA VAL A 100 -5.91 -1.67 -4.80
C VAL A 100 -6.40 -2.38 -6.07
N LYS A 101 -7.04 -3.53 -5.90
CA LYS A 101 -7.67 -4.30 -6.98
C LYS A 101 -9.15 -4.43 -6.68
N TYR A 102 -9.94 -3.86 -7.56
CA TYR A 102 -11.40 -3.89 -7.49
C TYR A 102 -11.93 -4.52 -8.76
N GLN A 103 -12.82 -5.50 -8.62
CA GLN A 103 -13.38 -6.26 -9.74
C GLN A 103 -14.86 -6.57 -9.47
N GLN A 104 -15.67 -6.56 -10.52
CA GLN A 104 -17.11 -6.88 -10.46
C GLN A 104 -17.53 -7.92 -11.50
N VAL A 105 -16.71 -8.16 -12.51
CA VAL A 105 -16.89 -9.13 -13.59
C VAL A 105 -15.54 -9.75 -13.91
N ALA A 106 -15.51 -10.95 -14.49
CA ALA A 106 -14.26 -11.57 -14.90
C ALA A 106 -13.51 -10.68 -15.91
N GLY A 107 -12.18 -10.66 -15.84
CA GLY A 107 -11.40 -9.84 -16.78
C GLY A 107 -9.90 -9.80 -16.50
N SER A 108 -9.21 -8.88 -17.16
CA SER A 108 -7.74 -8.79 -17.18
C SER A 108 -7.06 -8.47 -15.83
N VAL A 109 -7.79 -8.38 -14.72
CA VAL A 109 -7.20 -8.19 -13.39
C VAL A 109 -6.72 -9.52 -12.82
N ASP A 110 -7.36 -10.61 -13.23
CA ASP A 110 -7.18 -11.95 -12.68
C ASP A 110 -5.74 -12.45 -12.92
N GLU A 111 -5.20 -12.24 -14.14
CA GLU A 111 -3.80 -12.55 -14.47
C GLU A 111 -2.79 -11.65 -13.73
N LYS A 112 -3.17 -10.41 -13.42
CA LYS A 112 -2.24 -9.41 -12.87
C LYS A 112 -1.87 -9.69 -11.42
N LEU A 113 -2.68 -10.44 -10.67
CA LEU A 113 -2.38 -10.83 -9.30
C LEU A 113 -1.08 -11.65 -9.19
N GLN A 114 -0.72 -12.36 -10.25
CA GLN A 114 0.50 -13.17 -10.33
C GLN A 114 1.78 -12.32 -10.48
N THR A 115 1.65 -11.03 -10.81
CA THR A 115 2.82 -10.16 -11.12
C THR A 115 3.48 -9.52 -9.91
N CYS A 116 2.92 -9.73 -8.70
CA CYS A 116 3.37 -9.07 -7.48
C CYS A 116 4.84 -9.32 -7.16
N ASP A 117 5.32 -10.56 -7.30
CA ASP A 117 6.71 -10.91 -6.99
C ASP A 117 7.70 -10.12 -7.85
N PHE A 118 7.48 -10.11 -9.17
CA PHE A 118 8.34 -9.38 -10.10
C PHE A 118 8.35 -7.88 -9.79
N LYS A 119 7.17 -7.29 -9.56
CA LYS A 119 7.06 -5.88 -9.18
C LYS A 119 7.78 -5.59 -7.86
N ARG A 120 7.57 -6.41 -6.82
CA ARG A 120 8.25 -6.23 -5.52
C ARG A 120 9.76 -6.25 -5.68
N LYS A 121 10.30 -7.22 -6.42
CA LYS A 121 11.75 -7.33 -6.72
C LYS A 121 12.28 -6.08 -7.44
N GLN A 122 11.51 -5.51 -8.35
CA GLN A 122 11.87 -4.25 -9.01
C GLN A 122 11.87 -3.07 -8.04
N TYR A 123 10.87 -2.93 -7.17
CA TYR A 123 10.87 -1.90 -6.14
C TYR A 123 12.04 -2.07 -5.16
N LEU A 124 12.35 -3.31 -4.76
CA LEU A 124 13.50 -3.61 -3.92
C LEU A 124 14.81 -3.18 -4.58
N LYS A 125 14.97 -3.45 -5.89
CA LYS A 125 16.13 -2.97 -6.65
C LYS A 125 16.21 -1.45 -6.71
N LEU A 126 15.07 -0.74 -6.77
CA LEU A 126 15.03 0.72 -6.80
C LEU A 126 15.48 1.37 -5.48
N VAL A 127 15.29 0.70 -4.34
CA VAL A 127 15.59 1.28 -3.02
C VAL A 127 16.72 0.56 -2.28
N SER A 128 17.43 -0.35 -2.95
CA SER A 128 18.47 -1.17 -2.33
C SER A 128 19.61 -0.34 -1.72
N SER A 129 20.00 0.76 -2.36
CA SER A 129 21.04 1.67 -1.84
C SER A 129 20.60 2.47 -0.61
N LEU A 130 19.30 2.52 -0.32
CA LEU A 130 18.74 3.16 0.87
C LEU A 130 18.58 2.18 2.03
N ASN A 131 18.96 0.91 1.83
CA ASN A 131 18.82 -0.15 2.82
C ASN A 131 17.37 -0.37 3.31
N LEU A 132 16.39 -0.01 2.48
CA LEU A 132 14.97 -0.15 2.81
C LEU A 132 14.46 -1.56 2.52
N LYS A 133 13.59 -2.06 3.41
CA LYS A 133 12.76 -3.23 3.14
C LYS A 133 11.62 -2.86 2.21
N VAL A 134 11.13 -3.82 1.43
CA VAL A 134 9.97 -3.62 0.56
C VAL A 134 8.93 -4.69 0.82
N GLU A 135 7.74 -4.25 1.20
CA GLU A 135 6.55 -5.08 1.35
C GLU A 135 5.56 -4.72 0.25
N TYR A 136 5.04 -5.72 -0.46
CA TYR A 136 4.06 -5.49 -1.53
C TYR A 136 2.72 -6.09 -1.10
N VAL A 137 1.69 -5.26 -1.04
CA VAL A 137 0.36 -5.66 -0.56
C VAL A 137 -0.72 -5.29 -1.58
N TYR A 138 -1.58 -6.26 -1.84
CA TYR A 138 -2.85 -6.02 -2.51
C TYR A 138 -3.95 -5.70 -1.50
N VAL A 139 -4.75 -4.69 -1.80
CA VAL A 139 -6.07 -4.53 -1.18
C VAL A 139 -7.10 -5.02 -2.18
N LEU A 140 -7.71 -6.16 -1.90
CA LEU A 140 -8.65 -6.86 -2.77
C LEU A 140 -10.09 -6.60 -2.31
N ASN A 141 -11.04 -6.49 -3.23
CA ASN A 141 -12.46 -6.55 -2.86
C ASN A 141 -12.97 -8.00 -2.81
N ASP A 142 -14.19 -8.20 -2.29
CA ASP A 142 -14.82 -9.51 -2.09
C ASP A 142 -14.92 -10.39 -3.35
N TRP A 143 -14.82 -9.79 -4.54
CA TRP A 143 -14.78 -10.54 -5.79
C TRP A 143 -13.68 -11.60 -5.81
N PHE A 144 -12.52 -11.28 -5.24
CA PHE A 144 -11.37 -12.20 -5.21
C PHE A 144 -11.46 -13.26 -4.11
N ASN A 145 -12.55 -13.28 -3.34
CA ASN A 145 -12.79 -14.30 -2.31
C ASN A 145 -13.42 -15.59 -2.89
N LYS A 146 -13.64 -15.65 -4.21
CA LYS A 146 -14.16 -16.86 -4.86
C LYS A 146 -13.12 -17.99 -4.80
N PRO A 147 -13.55 -19.26 -4.73
CA PRO A 147 -12.65 -20.41 -4.66
C PRO A 147 -11.63 -20.49 -5.81
N GLU A 148 -11.99 -20.01 -7.00
CA GLU A 148 -11.12 -19.98 -8.19
C GLU A 148 -9.84 -19.14 -8.01
N TYR A 149 -9.80 -18.22 -7.04
CA TYR A 149 -8.60 -17.41 -6.76
C TYR A 149 -7.67 -18.04 -5.72
N LYS A 150 -8.04 -19.18 -5.12
CA LYS A 150 -7.24 -19.80 -4.04
C LYS A 150 -5.77 -19.98 -4.41
N ASP A 151 -5.48 -20.52 -5.60
CA ASP A 151 -4.10 -20.80 -6.00
C ASP A 151 -3.27 -19.53 -6.17
N VAL A 152 -3.86 -18.45 -6.69
CA VAL A 152 -3.13 -17.17 -6.84
C VAL A 152 -2.95 -16.47 -5.50
N LEU A 153 -3.91 -16.60 -4.57
CA LEU A 153 -3.78 -16.08 -3.20
C LEU A 153 -2.70 -16.84 -2.42
N ASP A 154 -2.67 -18.18 -2.53
CA ASP A 154 -1.62 -19.02 -1.95
C ASP A 154 -0.24 -18.65 -2.55
N TYR A 155 -0.19 -18.42 -3.86
CA TYR A 155 1.03 -17.96 -4.54
C TYR A 155 1.52 -16.61 -4.02
N ILE A 156 0.64 -15.61 -3.86
CA ILE A 156 0.99 -14.28 -3.32
C ILE A 156 1.73 -14.40 -1.98
N HIS A 157 1.24 -15.25 -1.08
CA HIS A 157 1.92 -15.50 0.20
C HIS A 157 3.25 -16.24 0.04
N SER A 158 3.30 -17.27 -0.81
CA SER A 158 4.51 -18.06 -1.03
C SER A 158 5.69 -17.24 -1.51
N VAL A 159 5.42 -16.12 -2.19
CA VAL A 159 6.45 -15.26 -2.75
C VAL A 159 6.81 -14.08 -1.86
N ASN A 160 6.34 -13.95 -0.61
CA ASN A 160 6.51 -12.77 0.25
C ASN A 160 5.81 -11.50 -0.27
N CYS A 161 4.64 -11.67 -0.89
CA CYS A 161 3.68 -10.60 -1.06
C CYS A 161 2.50 -10.85 -0.11
N HIS A 162 1.67 -9.82 0.06
CA HIS A 162 0.53 -9.88 0.97
C HIS A 162 -0.74 -9.47 0.24
N TYR A 163 -1.86 -9.90 0.78
CA TYR A 163 -3.15 -9.33 0.43
C TYR A 163 -4.00 -9.13 1.68
N ARG A 164 -4.93 -8.18 1.60
CA ARG A 164 -6.01 -7.98 2.56
C ARG A 164 -7.30 -7.71 1.81
N PHE A 165 -8.41 -8.18 2.37
CA PHE A 165 -9.74 -7.93 1.81
C PHE A 165 -10.34 -6.68 2.42
N ASN A 166 -10.71 -5.73 1.56
CA ASN A 166 -11.40 -4.47 1.84
C ASN A 166 -10.72 -3.51 2.81
N GLU A 167 -9.86 -3.97 3.72
CA GLU A 167 -9.22 -3.15 4.74
C GLU A 167 -7.71 -3.36 4.81
N LEU A 168 -6.99 -2.33 5.25
CA LEU A 168 -5.57 -2.44 5.59
C LEU A 168 -5.35 -1.94 7.03
N PRO A 169 -5.08 -2.84 8.00
CA PRO A 169 -4.88 -2.45 9.39
C PRO A 169 -3.65 -1.56 9.58
N LEU A 170 -3.77 -0.49 10.36
CA LEU A 170 -2.65 0.42 10.65
C LEU A 170 -1.49 -0.28 11.37
N SER A 171 -1.82 -1.19 12.30
CA SER A 171 -0.84 -1.99 13.04
C SER A 171 -0.01 -2.91 12.12
N TRP A 172 -0.63 -3.41 11.04
CA TRP A 172 0.07 -4.22 10.03
C TRP A 172 1.12 -3.39 9.29
N LEU A 173 0.76 -2.15 8.90
CA LEU A 173 1.69 -1.18 8.34
C LEU A 173 2.75 -0.71 9.35
N GLY A 174 2.50 -0.88 10.65
CA GLY A 174 3.38 -0.39 11.71
C GLY A 174 3.19 1.09 12.03
N LEU A 175 2.02 1.63 11.68
CA LEU A 175 1.66 2.98 12.05
C LEU A 175 1.03 3.00 13.47
N PRO A 176 1.27 4.06 14.25
CA PRO A 176 0.76 4.15 15.62
C PRO A 176 -0.77 4.31 15.65
N VAL A 177 -1.41 3.75 16.68
CA VAL A 177 -2.83 3.96 16.93
C VAL A 177 -2.99 4.60 18.30
N LYS A 178 -3.95 5.51 18.44
CA LYS A 178 -4.26 6.10 19.74
C LYS A 178 -4.69 4.98 20.67
N LYS A 179 -3.99 4.82 21.80
CA LYS A 179 -4.42 3.92 22.86
C LYS A 179 -5.67 4.53 23.48
N VAL A 180 -6.80 3.83 23.35
CA VAL A 180 -8.05 4.15 24.05
C VAL A 180 -7.91 3.72 25.50
#